data_AF-A0A1F6DD65-F1
#
_entry.id   AF-A0A1F6DD65-F1
#
_cell.length_a   1.000
_cell.length_b   1.000
_cell.length_c   1.000
_cell.angle_alpha   90.00
_cell.angle_beta   90.00
_cell.angle_gamma   90.00
#
_symmetry.space_group_name_H-M   'P 1'
#
loop_
_entity.id
_entity.type
_entity.pdbx_description
1 polymer ?
#
loop_
_entity_poly.entity_id
_entity_poly.type
_entity_poly.pdbx_seq_one_letter_code
_entity_poly.pdbx_strand_id
1 'polypeptide(L)'
;MLDKHEMAIRSVYYADIFGGEKITRSPFPEHLWPVMSYPEKIKGLTDRGFKDPHKMIASFPSILGLALENIDAKIKGLTDRGFKNPKGIITKHSPILGFAIENIDAKISGLIARGFKDPHKMIASFPPILGLAFENIDAKIKGLTDRGLKDVQEKVVLSPQILSYSFENIDRKMRLCRRLGGNYQDFLDYGIIFAGMSPKNYIPILRKCRELEFSPSPKNVFKIYRAKSF
;
A
#
# COMPACT_ATOMS: atom_id res chain seq x y z
N MET A 1 -5.81 -22.50 -25.53
CA MET A 1 -6.83 -21.43 -25.60
C MET A 1 -8.10 -22.00 -24.99
N LEU A 2 -8.72 -21.33 -24.02
CA LEU A 2 -9.99 -21.82 -23.43
C LEU A 2 -11.08 -21.83 -24.51
N ASP A 3 -11.98 -22.80 -24.47
CA ASP A 3 -13.15 -22.78 -25.35
C ASP A 3 -14.09 -21.62 -24.98
N LYS A 4 -14.88 -21.16 -25.95
CA LYS A 4 -15.77 -19.99 -25.76
C LYS A 4 -16.85 -20.21 -24.70
N HIS A 5 -17.29 -21.45 -24.51
CA HIS A 5 -18.33 -21.78 -23.55
C HIS A 5 -17.79 -21.71 -22.12
N GLU A 6 -16.62 -22.29 -21.89
CA GLU A 6 -15.90 -22.24 -20.62
C GLU A 6 -15.50 -20.80 -20.25
N MET A 7 -15.09 -19.99 -21.23
CA MET A 7 -14.84 -18.57 -21.01
C MET A 7 -16.11 -17.83 -20.55
N ALA A 8 -17.27 -18.13 -21.13
CA ALA A 8 -18.53 -17.50 -20.75
C ALA A 8 -18.95 -17.89 -19.32
N ILE A 9 -18.87 -19.17 -18.98
CA ILE A 9 -19.17 -19.67 -17.62
C ILE A 9 -18.30 -18.97 -16.58
N ARG A 10 -16.98 -18.95 -16.79
CA ARG A 10 -16.05 -18.32 -15.86
C ARG A 10 -16.28 -16.81 -15.76
N SER A 11 -16.62 -16.15 -16.86
CA SER A 11 -16.90 -14.71 -16.88
C SER A 11 -18.11 -14.36 -16.03
N VAL A 12 -19.21 -15.11 -16.16
CA VAL A 12 -20.43 -14.93 -15.36
C VAL A 12 -20.13 -15.16 -13.88
N TYR A 13 -19.44 -16.26 -13.56
CA TYR A 13 -19.13 -16.60 -12.17
C TYR A 13 -18.30 -15.52 -11.47
N TYR A 14 -17.21 -15.07 -12.09
CA TYR A 14 -16.39 -14.03 -11.47
C TYR A 14 -17.11 -12.67 -11.44
N ALA A 15 -18.00 -12.40 -12.40
CA ALA A 15 -18.74 -11.14 -12.42
C ALA A 15 -19.71 -11.04 -11.25
N ASP A 16 -20.31 -12.16 -10.84
CA ASP A 16 -21.13 -12.27 -9.62
C ASP A 16 -20.29 -11.97 -8.36
N ILE A 17 -19.08 -12.54 -8.28
CA ILE A 17 -18.20 -12.40 -7.12
C ILE A 17 -17.62 -10.99 -6.98
N PHE A 18 -17.11 -10.42 -8.06
CA PHE A 18 -16.31 -9.18 -8.02
C PHE A 18 -17.06 -7.94 -8.50
N GLY A 19 -18.18 -8.14 -9.20
CA GLY A 19 -18.91 -7.12 -9.95
C GLY A 19 -18.45 -7.04 -11.41
N GLY A 20 -19.41 -7.03 -12.35
CA GLY A 20 -19.14 -7.06 -13.79
C GLY A 20 -18.22 -5.92 -14.30
N GLU A 21 -18.32 -4.72 -13.74
CA GLU A 21 -17.42 -3.60 -14.10
C GLU A 21 -15.95 -3.81 -13.72
N LYS A 22 -15.68 -4.62 -12.68
CA LYS A 22 -14.30 -4.92 -12.27
C LYS A 22 -13.64 -5.97 -13.15
N ILE A 23 -14.42 -6.83 -13.79
CA ILE A 23 -13.89 -7.84 -14.73
C ILE A 23 -13.44 -7.21 -16.04
N THR A 24 -14.12 -6.16 -16.48
CA THR A 24 -13.81 -5.48 -17.74
C THR A 24 -12.60 -4.53 -17.64
N ARG A 25 -12.07 -4.27 -16.44
CA ARG A 25 -10.86 -3.46 -16.19
C ARG A 25 -9.73 -4.34 -15.60
N SER A 26 -8.54 -4.27 -16.20
CA SER A 26 -7.34 -5.10 -15.93
C SER A 26 -6.90 -5.21 -14.43
N PRO A 27 -6.21 -6.29 -13.98
CA PRO A 27 -5.90 -7.53 -14.68
C PRO A 27 -6.67 -8.70 -14.04
N PHE A 28 -7.92 -8.91 -14.42
CA PHE A 28 -8.38 -10.30 -14.52
C PHE A 28 -7.61 -10.89 -15.71
N PRO A 29 -6.92 -12.02 -15.53
CA PRO A 29 -6.07 -12.54 -16.60
C PRO A 29 -6.90 -12.79 -17.85
N GLU A 30 -6.21 -12.78 -18.98
CA GLU A 30 -6.69 -13.35 -20.26
C GLU A 30 -7.04 -14.86 -20.14
N HIS A 31 -6.87 -15.45 -18.95
CA HIS A 31 -7.06 -16.85 -18.57
C HIS A 31 -7.84 -16.94 -17.26
N LEU A 32 -9.14 -16.67 -17.27
CA LEU A 32 -10.00 -16.88 -16.10
C LEU A 32 -9.75 -18.26 -15.50
N TRP A 33 -9.49 -18.38 -14.19
CA TRP A 33 -9.22 -19.67 -13.55
C TRP A 33 -10.47 -20.56 -13.49
N PRO A 34 -10.32 -21.90 -13.40
CA PRO A 34 -11.45 -22.80 -13.21
C PRO A 34 -12.33 -22.36 -12.04
N VAL A 35 -13.66 -22.45 -12.21
CA VAL A 35 -14.62 -22.04 -11.18
C VAL A 35 -14.36 -22.75 -9.85
N MET A 36 -14.00 -24.04 -9.89
CA MET A 36 -13.67 -24.83 -8.70
C MET A 36 -12.43 -24.35 -7.95
N SER A 37 -11.48 -23.72 -8.65
CA SER A 37 -10.26 -23.19 -8.02
C SER A 37 -10.58 -22.07 -7.03
N TYR A 38 -11.68 -21.35 -7.22
CA TYR A 38 -12.06 -20.25 -6.34
C TYR A 38 -12.47 -20.71 -4.93
N PRO A 39 -13.52 -21.56 -4.73
CA PRO A 39 -13.91 -22.02 -3.40
C PRO A 39 -12.80 -22.83 -2.72
N GLU A 40 -12.05 -23.64 -3.46
CA GLU A 40 -10.88 -24.36 -2.93
C GLU A 40 -9.80 -23.41 -2.42
N LYS A 41 -9.48 -22.35 -3.19
CA LYS A 41 -8.50 -21.35 -2.78
C LYS A 41 -8.97 -20.59 -1.55
N ILE A 42 -10.24 -20.18 -1.52
CA ILE A 42 -10.84 -19.50 -0.36
C ILE A 42 -10.71 -20.39 0.88
N LYS A 43 -11.12 -21.66 0.80
CA LYS A 43 -10.99 -22.61 1.91
C LYS A 43 -9.54 -22.78 2.33
N GLY A 44 -8.63 -23.03 1.39
CA GLY A 44 -7.20 -23.24 1.69
C GLY A 44 -6.52 -22.02 2.34
N LEU A 45 -6.92 -20.80 1.96
CA LEU A 45 -6.46 -19.55 2.58
C LEU A 45 -7.07 -19.36 3.98
N THR A 46 -8.37 -19.62 4.14
CA THR A 46 -9.06 -19.57 5.44
C THR A 46 -8.46 -20.55 6.44
N ASP A 47 -8.22 -21.80 6.01
CA ASP A 47 -7.61 -22.86 6.82
C ASP A 47 -6.19 -22.46 7.31
N ARG A 48 -5.48 -21.63 6.54
CA ARG A 48 -4.17 -21.04 6.92
C ARG A 48 -4.27 -19.80 7.82
N GLY A 49 -5.48 -19.36 8.11
CA GLY A 49 -5.78 -18.23 9.00
C GLY A 49 -5.70 -16.86 8.34
N PHE A 50 -5.88 -16.76 7.02
CA PHE A 50 -6.06 -15.47 6.36
C PHE A 50 -7.48 -14.93 6.62
N LYS A 51 -7.57 -13.68 7.07
CA LYS A 51 -8.86 -13.07 7.50
C LYS A 51 -9.77 -12.64 6.35
N ASP A 52 -9.19 -12.33 5.19
CA ASP A 52 -9.94 -11.81 4.04
C ASP A 52 -9.40 -12.38 2.71
N PRO A 53 -9.63 -13.68 2.44
CA PRO A 53 -9.19 -14.32 1.20
C PRO A 53 -9.78 -13.70 -0.06
N HIS A 54 -11.03 -13.20 0.01
CA HIS A 54 -11.70 -12.53 -1.10
C HIS A 54 -10.97 -11.28 -1.55
N LYS A 55 -10.59 -10.41 -0.60
CA LYS A 55 -9.77 -9.24 -0.89
C LYS A 55 -8.41 -9.62 -1.45
N MET A 56 -7.80 -10.69 -0.94
CA MET A 56 -6.51 -11.16 -1.45
C MET A 56 -6.60 -11.52 -2.94
N ILE A 57 -7.59 -12.33 -3.32
CA ILE A 57 -7.83 -12.71 -4.72
C ILE A 57 -8.16 -11.48 -5.57
N ALA A 58 -9.03 -10.57 -5.10
CA ALA A 58 -9.35 -9.35 -5.83
C ALA A 58 -8.12 -8.48 -6.10
N SER A 59 -7.16 -8.43 -5.16
CA SER A 59 -5.92 -7.65 -5.30
C SER A 59 -4.81 -8.35 -6.10
N PHE A 60 -4.89 -9.68 -6.21
CA PHE A 60 -3.91 -10.50 -6.91
C PHE A 60 -4.56 -11.80 -7.42
N PRO A 61 -5.30 -11.73 -8.53
CA PRO A 61 -6.09 -12.87 -9.02
C PRO A 61 -5.24 -14.12 -9.29
N SER A 62 -3.96 -13.94 -9.65
CA SER A 62 -2.98 -15.01 -9.87
C SER A 62 -2.81 -15.98 -8.71
N ILE A 63 -3.21 -15.59 -7.50
CA ILE A 63 -3.24 -16.50 -6.34
C ILE A 63 -4.09 -17.75 -6.57
N LEU A 64 -5.09 -17.69 -7.45
CA LEU A 64 -5.95 -18.83 -7.80
C LEU A 64 -5.17 -19.95 -8.49
N GLY A 65 -4.11 -19.61 -9.23
CA GLY A 65 -3.22 -20.58 -9.88
C GLY A 65 -2.03 -21.02 -9.03
N LEU A 66 -1.80 -20.43 -7.85
CA LEU A 66 -0.68 -20.80 -6.99
C LEU A 66 -1.00 -22.06 -6.18
N ALA A 67 -0.06 -23.01 -6.13
CA ALA A 67 -0.11 -24.10 -5.16
C ALA A 67 -0.17 -23.54 -3.72
N LEU A 68 -0.91 -24.18 -2.83
CA LEU A 68 -1.03 -23.70 -1.44
C LEU A 68 0.30 -23.81 -0.69
N GLU A 69 1.11 -24.80 -1.06
CA GLU A 69 2.47 -25.04 -0.58
C GLU A 69 3.40 -23.86 -0.90
N ASN A 70 3.19 -23.17 -2.04
CA ASN A 70 3.94 -21.96 -2.37
C ASN A 70 3.60 -20.80 -1.41
N ILE A 71 2.35 -20.74 -0.94
CA ILE A 71 1.91 -19.76 0.05
C ILE A 71 2.56 -20.07 1.40
N ASP A 72 2.58 -21.34 1.80
CA ASP A 72 3.23 -21.80 3.03
C ASP A 72 4.74 -21.53 3.00
N ALA A 73 5.40 -21.84 1.88
CA ALA A 73 6.80 -21.53 1.65
C ALA A 73 7.07 -20.01 1.75
N LYS A 74 6.17 -19.16 1.21
CA LYS A 74 6.31 -17.72 1.34
C LYS A 74 6.16 -17.25 2.78
N ILE A 75 5.18 -17.77 3.52
CA ILE A 75 4.99 -17.46 4.94
C ILE A 75 6.24 -17.84 5.72
N LYS A 76 6.77 -19.05 5.50
CA LYS A 76 8.00 -19.52 6.15
C LYS A 76 9.19 -18.64 5.79
N GLY A 77 9.42 -18.38 4.51
CA GLY A 77 10.55 -17.57 4.04
C GLY A 77 10.56 -16.15 4.59
N LEU A 78 9.38 -15.54 4.76
CA LEU A 78 9.23 -14.25 5.46
C LEU A 78 9.48 -14.38 6.97
N THR A 79 8.99 -15.44 7.62
CA THR A 79 9.23 -15.71 9.04
C THR A 79 10.71 -15.87 9.33
N ASP A 80 11.41 -16.68 8.53
CA ASP A 80 12.85 -16.96 8.64
C ASP A 80 13.69 -15.67 8.52
N ARG A 81 13.18 -14.66 7.81
CA ARG A 81 13.79 -13.32 7.65
C ARG A 81 13.37 -12.34 8.74
N GLY A 82 12.71 -12.79 9.80
CA GLY A 82 12.38 -11.97 10.96
C GLY A 82 11.10 -11.14 10.84
N PHE A 83 10.27 -11.35 9.82
CA PHE A 83 8.95 -10.71 9.77
C PHE A 83 7.99 -11.31 10.80
N LYS A 84 7.59 -10.51 11.79
CA LYS A 84 6.73 -10.96 12.91
C LYS A 84 5.30 -11.34 12.51
N ASN A 85 4.79 -10.82 11.39
CA ASN A 85 3.44 -11.13 10.91
C ASN A 85 3.39 -11.28 9.38
N PRO A 86 3.94 -12.37 8.82
CA PRO A 86 3.98 -12.60 7.38
C PRO A 86 2.59 -12.63 6.75
N LYS A 87 1.62 -13.26 7.41
CA LYS A 87 0.24 -13.33 6.93
C LYS A 87 -0.38 -11.93 6.79
N GLY A 88 -0.15 -11.05 7.77
CA GLY A 88 -0.58 -9.66 7.70
C GLY A 88 0.06 -8.88 6.55
N ILE A 89 1.33 -9.16 6.23
CA ILE A 89 2.04 -8.57 5.08
C ILE A 89 1.41 -9.05 3.78
N ILE A 90 1.21 -10.37 3.64
CA ILE A 90 0.58 -10.98 2.47
C ILE A 90 -0.84 -10.46 2.27
N THR A 91 -1.67 -10.36 3.31
CA THR A 91 -3.03 -9.79 3.19
C THR A 91 -3.02 -8.31 2.77
N LYS A 92 -2.05 -7.52 3.24
CA LYS A 92 -1.90 -6.12 2.82
C LYS A 92 -1.42 -5.98 1.38
N HIS A 93 -0.64 -6.94 0.89
CA HIS A 93 -0.05 -6.91 -0.44
C HIS A 93 0.14 -8.31 -1.01
N SER A 94 -0.97 -8.91 -1.45
CA SER A 94 -1.00 -10.25 -2.03
C SER A 94 -0.02 -10.48 -3.19
N PRO A 95 0.33 -9.47 -4.03
CA PRO A 95 1.35 -9.65 -5.07
C PRO A 95 2.73 -10.11 -4.56
N ILE A 96 3.04 -9.97 -3.27
CA ILE A 96 4.27 -10.51 -2.66
C ILE A 96 4.44 -12.02 -2.86
N LEU A 97 3.32 -12.75 -3.06
CA LEU A 97 3.33 -14.19 -3.34
C LEU A 97 4.01 -14.51 -4.68
N GLY A 98 4.01 -13.57 -5.63
CA GLY A 98 4.67 -13.71 -6.93
C GLY A 98 6.15 -13.30 -6.92
N PHE A 99 6.68 -12.73 -5.84
CA PHE A 99 8.08 -12.34 -5.77
C PHE A 99 8.96 -13.53 -5.38
N ALA A 100 10.12 -13.66 -6.04
CA ALA A 100 11.21 -14.50 -5.56
C ALA A 100 11.63 -14.05 -4.14
N ILE A 101 12.04 -14.99 -3.29
CA ILE A 101 12.39 -14.63 -1.91
C ILE A 101 13.70 -13.81 -1.88
N GLU A 102 14.59 -14.07 -2.84
CA GLU A 102 15.85 -13.38 -3.09
C GLU A 102 15.60 -11.90 -3.45
N ASN A 103 14.50 -11.59 -4.12
CA ASN A 103 14.12 -10.19 -4.40
C ASN A 103 13.78 -9.43 -3.11
N ILE A 104 13.26 -10.11 -2.10
CA ILE A 104 12.98 -9.52 -0.78
C ILE A 104 14.31 -9.24 -0.07
N ASP A 105 15.27 -10.17 -0.13
CA ASP A 105 16.61 -9.98 0.44
C ASP A 105 17.36 -8.82 -0.21
N ALA A 106 17.32 -8.77 -1.54
CA ALA A 106 17.88 -7.68 -2.32
C ALA A 106 17.23 -6.35 -1.94
N LYS A 107 15.91 -6.32 -1.74
CA LYS A 107 15.22 -5.10 -1.28
C LYS A 107 15.67 -4.68 0.11
N ILE A 108 15.73 -5.61 1.07
CA ILE A 108 16.19 -5.33 2.44
C ILE A 108 17.61 -4.75 2.41
N SER A 109 18.53 -5.42 1.73
CA SER A 109 19.93 -5.01 1.63
C SER A 109 20.09 -3.65 0.95
N GLY A 110 19.37 -3.42 -0.15
CA GLY A 110 19.43 -2.14 -0.86
C GLY A 110 18.77 -0.98 -0.12
N LEU A 111 17.80 -1.24 0.77
CA LEU A 111 17.28 -0.23 1.70
C LEU A 111 18.31 0.10 2.79
N ILE A 112 18.99 -0.90 3.35
CA ILE A 112 20.07 -0.70 4.34
C ILE A 112 21.18 0.16 3.74
N ALA A 113 21.60 -0.16 2.51
CA ALA A 113 22.64 0.60 1.78
C ALA A 113 22.27 2.08 1.57
N ARG A 114 20.98 2.41 1.58
CA ARG A 114 20.45 3.79 1.47
C ARG A 114 20.28 4.49 2.82
N GLY A 115 20.75 3.88 3.91
CA GLY A 115 20.72 4.43 5.26
C GLY A 115 19.42 4.19 6.02
N PHE A 116 18.53 3.31 5.54
CA PHE A 116 17.33 2.94 6.29
C PHE A 116 17.67 1.96 7.42
N LYS A 117 17.42 2.38 8.66
CA LYS A 117 17.77 1.60 9.86
C LYS A 117 16.86 0.38 10.11
N ASP A 118 15.63 0.40 9.60
CA ASP A 118 14.64 -0.67 9.86
C ASP A 118 13.83 -1.02 8.59
N PRO A 119 14.47 -1.68 7.61
CA PRO A 119 13.81 -2.10 6.37
C PRO A 119 12.67 -3.10 6.61
N HIS A 120 12.75 -3.91 7.67
CA HIS A 120 11.70 -4.88 8.01
C HIS A 120 10.41 -4.17 8.42
N LYS A 121 10.50 -3.15 9.27
CA LYS A 121 9.34 -2.30 9.62
C LYS A 121 8.80 -1.56 8.41
N MET A 122 9.67 -1.08 7.52
CA MET A 122 9.23 -0.42 6.29
C MET A 122 8.42 -1.36 5.40
N ILE A 123 8.93 -2.55 5.13
CA ILE A 123 8.23 -3.56 4.30
C ILE A 123 6.95 -4.03 5.01
N ALA A 124 6.95 -4.22 6.33
CA ALA A 124 5.76 -4.67 7.06
C ALA A 124 4.63 -3.62 7.11
N SER A 125 4.99 -2.33 7.12
CA SER A 125 4.05 -1.21 7.13
C SER A 125 3.58 -0.82 5.73
N PHE A 126 4.46 -0.90 4.74
CA PHE A 126 4.18 -0.61 3.33
C PHE A 126 4.84 -1.63 2.40
N PRO A 127 4.29 -2.85 2.29
CA PRO A 127 4.87 -3.90 1.45
C PRO A 127 5.03 -3.56 -0.04
N PRO A 128 4.21 -2.68 -0.66
CA PRO A 128 4.43 -2.26 -2.05
C PRO A 128 5.82 -1.66 -2.32
N ILE A 129 6.58 -1.25 -1.30
CA ILE A 129 7.99 -0.84 -1.44
C ILE A 129 8.85 -1.91 -2.14
N LEU A 130 8.48 -3.18 -2.03
CA LEU A 130 9.16 -4.29 -2.70
C LEU A 130 9.13 -4.16 -4.23
N GLY A 131 8.09 -3.56 -4.79
CA GLY A 131 7.95 -3.32 -6.24
C GLY A 131 8.54 -1.98 -6.72
N LEU A 132 9.04 -1.12 -5.83
CA LEU A 132 9.65 0.15 -6.23
C LEU A 132 11.09 -0.07 -6.71
N ALA A 133 11.40 0.43 -7.90
CA ALA A 133 12.78 0.56 -8.39
C ALA A 133 13.60 1.41 -7.42
N PHE A 134 14.88 1.09 -7.28
CA PHE A 134 15.74 1.80 -6.34
C PHE A 134 16.01 3.24 -6.77
N GLU A 135 16.12 3.46 -8.07
CA GLU A 135 16.25 4.78 -8.71
C GLU A 135 15.05 5.67 -8.35
N ASN A 136 13.85 5.09 -8.31
CA ASN A 136 12.65 5.79 -7.86
C ASN A 136 12.73 6.14 -6.37
N ILE A 137 13.23 5.24 -5.52
CA ILE A 137 13.42 5.52 -4.09
C ILE A 137 14.42 6.66 -3.90
N ASP A 138 15.55 6.63 -4.62
CA ASP A 138 16.60 7.63 -4.53
C ASP A 138 16.11 9.00 -5.00
N ALA A 139 15.41 9.05 -6.14
CA ALA A 139 14.78 10.26 -6.63
C ALA A 139 13.74 10.82 -5.65
N LYS A 140 13.00 9.95 -4.97
CA LYS A 140 12.02 10.35 -3.93
C LYS A 140 12.71 10.93 -2.70
N ILE A 141 13.77 10.28 -2.20
CA ILE A 141 14.55 10.79 -1.07
C ILE A 141 15.10 12.18 -1.42
N LYS A 142 15.79 12.31 -2.56
CA LYS A 142 16.34 13.59 -3.01
C LYS A 142 15.25 14.67 -3.12
N GLY A 143 14.15 14.37 -3.79
CA GLY A 143 13.08 15.35 -3.98
C GLY A 143 12.38 15.76 -2.69
N LEU A 144 12.33 14.89 -1.66
CA LEU A 144 11.85 15.25 -0.32
C LEU A 144 12.86 16.13 0.41
N THR A 145 14.16 15.83 0.31
CA THR A 145 15.24 16.67 0.86
C THR A 145 15.24 18.06 0.24
N ASP A 146 15.11 18.16 -1.08
CA ASP A 146 15.06 19.43 -1.82
C ASP A 146 13.85 20.30 -1.37
N ARG A 147 12.80 19.67 -0.86
CA ARG A 147 11.60 20.33 -0.30
C ARG A 147 11.75 20.72 1.17
N GLY A 148 12.90 20.43 1.76
CA GLY A 148 13.27 20.80 3.12
C GLY A 148 12.95 19.75 4.18
N LEU A 149 12.54 18.53 3.81
CA LEU A 149 12.37 17.46 4.78
C LEU A 149 13.72 17.07 5.37
N LYS A 150 13.86 17.24 6.69
CA LYS A 150 15.04 16.81 7.44
C LYS A 150 14.89 15.35 7.87
N ASP A 151 16.03 14.68 8.11
CA ASP A 151 16.07 13.29 8.58
C ASP A 151 15.23 12.33 7.72
N VAL A 152 15.29 12.51 6.39
CA VAL A 152 14.39 11.87 5.42
C VAL A 152 14.31 10.35 5.63
N GLN A 153 15.44 9.69 5.88
CA GLN A 153 15.49 8.25 6.10
C GLN A 153 14.64 7.84 7.32
N GLU A 154 14.76 8.57 8.43
CA GLU A 154 13.99 8.32 9.64
C GLU A 154 12.49 8.56 9.41
N LYS A 155 12.15 9.67 8.76
CA LYS A 155 10.75 10.04 8.46
C LYS A 155 10.10 9.02 7.52
N VAL A 156 10.81 8.58 6.49
CA VAL A 156 10.33 7.56 5.56
C VAL A 156 10.18 6.20 6.25
N VAL A 157 11.04 5.84 7.22
CA VAL A 157 10.83 4.61 8.03
C VAL A 157 9.50 4.65 8.80
N LEU A 158 9.13 5.82 9.34
CA LEU A 158 7.85 5.99 10.03
C LEU A 158 6.66 5.87 9.07
N SER A 159 6.86 6.19 7.80
CA SER A 159 5.77 6.20 6.84
C SER A 159 6.24 6.04 5.38
N PRO A 160 6.55 4.81 4.96
CA PRO A 160 7.21 4.56 3.67
C PRO A 160 6.32 4.85 2.47
N GLN A 161 5.00 4.95 2.66
CA GLN A 161 4.05 5.26 1.58
C GLN A 161 4.30 6.64 0.94
N ILE A 162 5.04 7.54 1.60
CA ILE A 162 5.43 8.83 1.02
C ILE A 162 6.22 8.66 -0.29
N LEU A 163 6.94 7.55 -0.44
CA LEU A 163 7.68 7.22 -1.66
C LEU A 163 6.77 6.98 -2.88
N SER A 164 5.48 6.71 -2.65
CA SER A 164 4.49 6.48 -3.72
C SER A 164 3.73 7.73 -4.16
N TYR A 165 3.81 8.83 -3.42
CA TYR A 165 3.05 10.05 -3.75
C TYR A 165 3.75 10.85 -4.84
N SER A 166 2.97 11.44 -5.75
CA SER A 166 3.51 12.39 -6.72
C SER A 166 4.01 13.65 -6.01
N PHE A 167 5.09 14.25 -6.54
CA PHE A 167 5.59 15.51 -5.99
C PHE A 167 4.58 16.63 -6.15
N GLU A 168 3.81 16.65 -7.24
CA GLU A 168 2.73 17.61 -7.43
C GLU A 168 1.69 17.57 -6.30
N ASN A 169 1.30 16.37 -5.85
CA ASN A 169 0.39 16.20 -4.71
C ASN A 169 1.00 16.74 -3.41
N ILE A 170 2.29 16.50 -3.17
CA ILE A 170 3.01 17.02 -1.99
C ILE A 170 3.08 18.56 -2.06
N ASP A 171 3.50 19.11 -3.19
CA ASP A 171 3.68 20.54 -3.42
C ASP A 171 2.37 21.31 -3.28
N ARG A 172 1.27 20.77 -3.84
CA ARG A 172 -0.07 21.34 -3.71
C ARG A 172 -0.47 21.46 -2.24
N LYS A 173 -0.16 20.46 -1.42
CA LYS A 173 -0.51 20.45 0.00
C LYS A 173 0.36 21.40 0.82
N MET A 174 1.65 21.48 0.52
CA MET A 174 2.54 22.48 1.10
C MET A 174 2.06 23.90 0.80
N ARG A 175 1.68 24.21 -0.45
CA ARG A 175 1.10 25.51 -0.83
C ARG A 175 -0.18 25.83 -0.07
N LEU A 176 -1.07 24.84 0.09
CA LEU A 176 -2.30 25.05 0.86
C LEU A 176 -2.02 25.32 2.33
N CYS A 177 -1.12 24.57 2.95
CA CYS A 177 -0.72 24.76 4.34
C CYS A 177 -0.22 26.20 4.56
N ARG A 178 0.70 26.68 3.70
CA ARG A 178 1.20 28.06 3.75
C ARG A 178 0.09 29.10 3.61
N ARG A 179 -0.82 28.92 2.65
CA ARG A 179 -1.96 29.85 2.42
C ARG A 179 -2.87 29.97 3.64
N LEU A 180 -2.93 28.95 4.49
CA LEU A 180 -3.75 28.92 5.69
C LEU A 180 -2.98 29.32 6.95
N GLY A 181 -1.82 29.98 6.81
CA GLY A 181 -0.99 30.43 7.92
C GLY A 181 -0.22 29.31 8.61
N GLY A 182 -0.13 28.14 7.98
CA GLY A 182 0.57 26.97 8.51
C GLY A 182 2.07 26.96 8.24
N ASN A 183 2.81 26.40 9.19
CA ASN A 183 4.20 26.03 8.95
C ASN A 183 4.26 24.75 8.12
N TYR A 184 4.75 24.86 6.89
CA TYR A 184 4.84 23.70 6.00
C TYR A 184 5.95 22.72 6.42
N GLN A 185 6.91 23.12 7.25
CA GLN A 185 7.92 22.20 7.78
C GLN A 185 7.31 21.26 8.81
N ASP A 186 6.48 21.77 9.73
CA ASP A 186 5.64 20.94 10.59
C ASP A 186 4.69 20.07 9.75
N PHE A 187 4.25 20.59 8.61
CA PHE A 187 3.48 19.82 7.65
C PHE A 187 4.31 18.70 7.01
N LEU A 188 5.58 18.86 6.67
CA LEU A 188 6.40 17.78 6.10
C LEU A 188 6.82 16.77 7.17
N ASP A 189 7.15 17.24 8.36
CA ASP A 189 7.61 16.42 9.50
C ASP A 189 6.55 15.46 10.02
N TYR A 190 5.27 15.79 9.84
CA TYR A 190 4.13 14.97 10.23
C TYR A 190 3.18 14.66 9.06
N GLY A 191 3.57 15.08 7.85
CA GLY A 191 2.73 15.16 6.67
C GLY A 191 2.39 13.87 6.01
N ILE A 192 2.95 12.75 6.45
CA ILE A 192 2.76 11.52 5.69
C ILE A 192 1.30 11.04 5.81
N ILE A 193 0.61 11.40 6.89
CA ILE A 193 -0.82 11.11 7.06
C ILE A 193 -1.68 12.05 6.19
N PHE A 194 -1.24 13.30 5.99
CA PHE A 194 -1.92 14.25 5.09
C PHE A 194 -1.63 14.03 3.62
N ALA A 195 -0.40 13.69 3.26
CA ALA A 195 0.04 13.47 1.88
C ALA A 195 -0.80 12.35 1.23
N GLY A 196 -1.26 11.38 2.03
CA GLY A 196 -2.21 10.35 1.63
C GLY A 196 -3.69 10.72 1.64
N MET A 197 -4.11 11.79 2.33
CA MET A 197 -5.53 12.19 2.36
C MET A 197 -5.97 12.81 1.03
N SER A 198 -7.17 12.47 0.57
CA SER A 198 -7.81 13.12 -0.58
C SER A 198 -8.27 14.55 -0.26
N PRO A 199 -8.34 15.48 -1.24
CA PRO A 199 -8.79 16.87 -1.05
C PRO A 199 -10.10 17.01 -0.26
N LYS A 200 -11.09 16.16 -0.54
CA LYS A 200 -12.38 16.13 0.17
C LYS A 200 -12.25 15.91 1.68
N ASN A 201 -11.19 15.24 2.14
CA ASN A 201 -10.99 14.94 3.56
C ASN A 201 -10.14 16.02 4.25
N TYR A 202 -9.12 16.54 3.58
CA TYR A 202 -8.14 17.39 4.24
C TYR A 202 -8.44 18.89 4.13
N ILE A 203 -9.16 19.35 3.10
CA ILE A 203 -9.56 20.76 2.97
C ILE A 203 -10.50 21.20 4.10
N PRO A 204 -11.56 20.45 4.45
CA PRO A 204 -12.46 20.84 5.54
C PRO A 204 -11.73 20.95 6.88
N ILE A 205 -10.84 19.99 7.18
CA ILE A 205 -10.04 20.00 8.41
C ILE A 205 -9.18 21.27 8.50
N LEU A 206 -8.50 21.64 7.41
CA LEU A 206 -7.64 22.82 7.40
C LEU A 206 -8.44 24.13 7.47
N ARG A 207 -9.64 24.18 6.86
CA ARG A 207 -10.56 25.31 7.04
C ARG A 207 -11.02 25.42 8.49
N LYS A 208 -11.35 24.29 9.11
CA LYS A 208 -11.77 24.24 10.51
C LYS A 208 -10.65 24.64 11.47
N CYS A 209 -9.39 24.29 11.16
CA CYS A 209 -8.23 24.82 11.90
C CYS A 209 -8.25 26.35 11.89
N ARG A 210 -8.43 26.95 10.72
CA ARG A 210 -8.48 28.41 10.57
C ARG A 210 -9.68 29.04 11.30
N GLU A 211 -10.87 28.46 11.19
CA GLU A 211 -12.06 28.92 11.92
C GLU A 211 -11.87 28.92 13.43
N LEU A 212 -11.15 27.92 13.95
CA LEU A 212 -10.87 27.76 15.38
C LEU A 212 -9.57 28.49 15.82
N GLU A 213 -9.00 29.32 14.94
CA GLU A 213 -7.72 30.02 15.16
C GLU A 213 -6.56 29.09 15.56
N PHE A 214 -6.65 27.81 15.18
CA PHE A 214 -5.57 26.85 15.35
C PHE A 214 -4.61 26.95 14.18
N SER A 215 -3.31 26.94 14.49
CA SER A 215 -2.30 26.63 13.48
C SER A 215 -2.62 25.26 12.89
N PRO A 216 -2.55 25.08 11.56
CA PRO A 216 -2.80 23.80 10.89
C PRO A 216 -1.61 22.84 11.10
N SER A 217 -1.33 22.58 12.38
CA SER A 217 -0.37 21.61 12.83
C SER A 217 -0.99 20.22 12.81
N PRO A 218 -0.18 19.16 12.65
CA PRO A 218 -0.62 17.77 12.73
C PRO A 218 -1.42 17.46 14.00
N LYS A 219 -1.03 17.98 15.17
CA LYS A 219 -1.80 17.80 16.42
C LYS A 219 -3.22 18.36 16.29
N ASN A 220 -3.36 19.58 15.78
CA ASN A 220 -4.66 20.25 15.64
C ASN A 220 -5.50 19.61 14.56
N VAL A 221 -4.87 19.19 13.47
CA VAL A 221 -5.53 18.42 12.42
C VAL A 221 -6.04 17.11 12.99
N PHE A 222 -5.23 16.34 13.73
CA PHE A 222 -5.71 15.08 14.30
C PHE A 222 -6.86 15.27 15.27
N LYS A 223 -6.80 16.33 16.10
CA LYS A 223 -7.87 16.72 17.01
C LYS A 223 -9.16 16.96 16.24
N ILE A 224 -9.10 17.75 15.16
CA ILE A 224 -10.24 18.07 14.31
C ILE A 224 -10.71 16.81 13.56
N TYR A 225 -9.82 16.08 12.87
CA TYR A 225 -10.10 14.83 12.16
C TYR A 225 -10.88 13.82 13.01
N ARG A 226 -10.43 13.57 14.25
CA ARG A 226 -11.08 12.63 15.18
C ARG A 226 -12.43 13.12 15.67
N ALA A 227 -12.60 14.43 15.81
CA ALA A 227 -13.86 15.03 16.23
C ALA A 227 -14.93 15.03 15.11
N LYS A 228 -14.59 14.61 13.87
CA LYS A 228 -15.50 14.60 12.69
C LYS A 228 -16.33 15.89 12.55
N SER A 229 -15.73 17.03 12.89
CA SER A 229 -16.43 18.32 13.04
C SER A 229 -16.43 19.15 11.75
N PHE A 230 -16.65 18.49 10.61
CA PHE A 230 -16.68 19.05 9.25
C PHE A 230 -17.38 18.09 8.29
#